data_AF-A0A9X3LVW2-F1
#
_entry.id   AF-A0A9X3LVW2-F1
#
_cell.length_a   1.000
_cell.length_b   1.000
_cell.length_c   1.000
_cell.angle_alpha   90.00
_cell.angle_beta   90.00
_cell.angle_gamma   90.00
#
_symmetry.space_group_name_H-M   'P 1'
#
loop_
_entity.id
_entity.type
_entity.pdbx_description
1 polymer ?
#
loop_
_entity_poly.entity_id
_entity_poly.type
_entity_poly.pdbx_seq_one_letter_code
_entity_poly.pdbx_strand_id
1 'polypeptide(L)' 'MANRNRPSCDMCGHGLVKNGKTAAGTQRWLCPKCNVSSINTRA' A
#
# COMPACT_ATOMS: atom_id res chain seq x y z
N MET A 1 13.67 -7.12 11.34
CA MET A 1 13.33 -6.99 9.89
C MET A 1 11.81 -7.09 9.78
N ALA A 2 11.09 -5.96 9.84
CA ALA A 2 9.62 -5.97 9.86
C ALA A 2 9.08 -6.67 8.61
N ASN A 3 8.27 -7.71 8.82
CA ASN A 3 7.76 -8.61 7.80
C ASN A 3 7.08 -7.81 6.67
N ARG A 4 7.79 -7.73 5.55
CA ARG A 4 7.77 -6.70 4.50
C ARG A 4 6.59 -6.87 3.52
N ASN A 5 5.43 -7.37 3.95
CA ASN A 5 4.38 -7.81 3.01
C ASN A 5 2.98 -7.23 3.24
N ARG A 6 2.77 -6.41 4.28
CA ARG A 6 1.51 -5.70 4.52
C ARG A 6 1.81 -4.24 4.81
N PRO A 7 1.70 -3.34 3.81
CA PRO A 7 1.88 -1.92 4.08
C PRO A 7 0.64 -1.40 4.84
N SER A 8 0.89 -0.53 5.81
CA SER A 8 -0.13 0.09 6.64
C SER A 8 -0.34 1.53 6.21
N CYS A 9 -1.54 2.06 6.44
CA CYS A 9 -1.86 3.45 6.17
C CYS A 9 -1.16 4.36 7.17
N ASP A 10 -0.42 5.37 6.70
CA ASP A 10 0.25 6.35 7.58
C ASP A 10 -0.74 7.23 8.35
N MET A 11 -1.98 7.37 7.86
CA MET A 11 -3.00 8.21 8.50
C MET A 11 -3.75 7.51 9.63
N CYS A 12 -4.05 6.22 9.47
CA CYS A 12 -4.92 5.49 10.41
C CYS A 12 -4.34 4.17 10.91
N GLY A 13 -3.12 3.83 10.50
CA GLY A 13 -2.46 2.55 10.84
C GLY A 13 -3.12 1.31 10.24
N HIS A 14 -4.24 1.45 9.53
CA HIS A 14 -5.00 0.32 9.02
C HIS A 14 -4.25 -0.39 7.90
N GLY A 15 -4.34 -1.73 7.84
CA GLY A 15 -3.74 -2.51 6.77
C GLY A 15 -4.26 -2.09 5.41
N LEU A 16 -3.36 -1.82 4.47
CA LEU A 16 -3.72 -1.47 3.10
C LEU A 16 -4.06 -2.73 2.32
N VAL A 17 -5.02 -2.60 1.40
CA VAL A 17 -5.44 -3.66 0.48
C VAL A 17 -4.78 -3.46 -0.89
N LYS A 18 -4.59 -4.53 -1.66
CA LYS A 18 -4.01 -4.44 -3.01
C LYS A 18 -4.93 -3.63 -3.93
N ASN A 19 -4.40 -2.60 -4.58
CA ASN A 19 -5.13 -1.69 -5.47
C ASN A 19 -4.57 -1.71 -6.90
N GLY A 20 -4.39 -2.92 -7.45
CA GLY A 20 -3.77 -3.10 -8.76
C GLY A 20 -2.26 -2.82 -8.79
N LYS A 21 -1.69 -2.80 -9.99
CA LYS A 21 -0.26 -2.52 -10.24
C LYS A 21 -0.13 -1.32 -11.18
N THR A 22 0.97 -0.59 -11.10
CA THR A 22 1.31 0.43 -12.10
C THR A 22 1.76 -0.25 -13.41
N ALA A 23 1.79 0.50 -14.52
CA ALA A 23 2.29 -0.01 -15.79
C ALA A 23 3.75 -0.51 -15.71
N ALA A 24 4.54 0.08 -14.81
CA ALA A 24 5.91 -0.35 -14.48
C ALA A 24 5.97 -1.62 -13.59
N GLY A 25 4.83 -2.21 -13.22
CA GLY A 25 4.74 -3.44 -12.42
C GLY A 25 4.73 -3.22 -10.90
N THR A 26 4.78 -1.98 -10.42
CA THR A 26 4.79 -1.68 -8.97
C THR A 26 3.42 -1.92 -8.35
N GLN A 27 3.37 -2.67 -7.24
CA GLN A 27 2.12 -2.91 -6.52
C GLN A 27 1.60 -1.61 -5.88
N ARG A 28 0.36 -1.24 -6.21
CA ARG A 28 -0.37 -0.16 -5.55
C ARG A 28 -1.19 -0.73 -4.40
N TRP A 29 -1.37 0.06 -3.37
CA TRP A 29 -2.11 -0.28 -2.16
C TRP A 29 -3.12 0.83 -1.84
N LEU A 30 -4.26 0.48 -1.28
CA LEU A 30 -5.33 1.42 -0.93
C LEU A 30 -5.74 1.20 0.53
N CYS A 31 -5.96 2.28 1.26
CA CYS A 31 -6.58 2.22 2.57
C CYS A 31 -8.10 2.22 2.41
N PRO A 32 -8.83 1.17 2.83
CA PRO A 32 -10.29 1.14 2.73
C PRO A 32 -10.99 2.10 3.71
N LYS A 33 -10.27 2.60 4.74
CA LYS A 33 -10.81 3.53 5.75
C LYS A 33 -10.65 5.00 5.34
N CYS A 34 -9.44 5.37 4.93
CA CYS A 34 -9.10 6.75 4.61
C CYS A 34 -9.20 7.05 3.11
N ASN A 35 -9.41 6.03 2.27
CA ASN A 35 -9.40 6.11 0.82
C ASN A 35 -8.08 6.66 0.22
N VAL A 36 -7.00 6.64 1.01
CA VAL A 36 -5.66 7.05 0.56
C VAL A 36 -4.98 5.92 -0.19
N SER A 37 -4.47 6.21 -1.39
CA SER A 37 -3.70 5.26 -2.17
C SER A 37 -2.22 5.45 -1.93
N SER A 38 -1.51 4.37 -1.59
CA SER A 38 -0.07 4.37 -1.39
C SER A 38 0.59 3.43 -2.40
N ILE A 39 1.58 3.92 -3.14
CA ILE A 39 2.37 3.08 -4.06
C ILE A 39 3.57 2.55 -3.28
N ASN A 40 3.77 1.23 -3.25
CA ASN A 40 4.97 0.68 -2.63
C ASN A 40 6.11 0.71 -3.65
N THR A 41 6.61 1.91 -3.94
CA THR A 41 7.79 2.15 -4.78
C THR A 41 9.03 1.89 -3.95
N ARG A 42 9.29 0.62 -3.63
CA ARG A 42 10.64 0.24 -3.21
C ARG A 42 11.46 0.03 -4.48
N ALA A 43 12.14 1.10 -4.89
CA ALA A 43 13.43 1.01 -5.57
C ALA A 43 14.44 0.35 -4.63
#